data_AF-A0A6I4SJL6-F1
#
_entry.id   AF-A0A6I4SJL6-F1
#
_cell.length_a   1.000
_cell.length_b   1.000
_cell.length_c   1.000
_cell.angle_alpha   90.00
_cell.angle_beta   90.00
_cell.angle_gamma   90.00
#
_symmetry.space_group_name_H-M   'P 1'
#
loop_
_entity.id
_entity.type
_entity.pdbx_description
1 polymer ?
#
loop_
_entity_poly.entity_id
_entity_poly.type
_entity_poly.pdbx_seq_one_letter_code
_entity_poly.pdbx_strand_id
1 'polypeptide(L)'
;MSDNNLQIRHPARYVPLTALATGSPGSDAIPVSLGNPIPCAVQPLGSVRALTPDNAVEPGLAVLVDCSAAGTIMLELSDGSQLPLTYSAGVTLLPFAVRSTVSVGSTATFNAWVLS
;
A
#
# COMPACT_ATOMS: atom_id res chain seq x y z
N MET A 1 24.47 -23.82 -19.21
CA MET A 1 23.56 -22.70 -18.93
C MET A 1 23.50 -22.58 -17.42
N SER A 2 24.25 -21.64 -16.85
CA SER A 2 24.33 -21.44 -15.41
C SER A 2 23.26 -20.43 -14.99
N ASP A 3 22.30 -20.91 -14.18
CA ASP A 3 21.28 -20.07 -13.54
C ASP A 3 21.97 -19.03 -12.66
N ASN A 4 21.88 -17.77 -13.09
CA ASN A 4 22.39 -16.62 -12.37
C ASN A 4 21.34 -16.22 -11.32
N ASN A 5 21.20 -17.05 -10.29
CA ASN A 5 20.29 -16.80 -9.19
C ASN A 5 20.91 -15.71 -8.30
N LEU A 6 20.56 -14.45 -8.54
CA LEU A 6 20.96 -13.32 -7.69
C LEU A 6 20.38 -13.53 -6.29
N GLN A 7 21.18 -14.14 -5.41
CA GLN A 7 20.84 -14.26 -4.00
C GLN A 7 20.75 -12.85 -3.42
N ILE A 8 19.52 -12.39 -3.14
CA ILE A 8 19.29 -11.17 -2.37
C ILE A 8 19.94 -11.41 -0.99
N ARG A 9 21.12 -10.82 -0.77
CA ARG A 9 21.74 -10.82 0.56
C ARG A 9 20.84 -9.98 1.45
N HIS A 10 20.11 -10.63 2.35
CA HIS A 10 19.32 -9.92 3.35
C HIS A 10 20.24 -8.91 4.07
N PRO A 11 19.81 -7.65 4.26
CA PRO A 11 20.64 -6.66 4.93
C PRO A 11 21.08 -7.18 6.30
N ALA A 12 22.33 -6.90 6.68
CA ALA A 12 22.82 -7.22 8.02
C ALA A 12 21.83 -6.60 9.03
N ARG A 13 21.18 -7.46 9.85
CA ARG A 13 20.03 -7.19 10.77
C ARG A 13 18.63 -7.58 10.26
N TYR A 14 18.49 -8.42 9.23
CA TYR A 14 17.23 -9.11 9.00
C TYR A 14 16.92 -10.06 10.15
N VAL A 15 15.99 -9.68 11.02
CA VAL A 15 15.40 -10.56 12.03
C VAL A 15 14.20 -11.23 11.35
N PRO A 16 14.24 -12.53 11.04
CA PRO A 16 13.06 -13.21 10.52
C PRO A 16 11.91 -13.04 11.51
N LEU A 17 10.66 -12.95 11.04
CA LEU A 17 9.49 -12.78 11.93
C LEU A 17 9.42 -13.85 13.03
N THR A 18 9.94 -15.05 12.76
CA THR A 18 10.09 -16.15 13.73
C THR A 18 11.05 -15.86 14.88
N ALA A 19 11.91 -14.85 14.76
CA ALA A 19 12.86 -14.41 15.78
C ALA A 19 12.38 -13.17 16.55
N LEU A 20 11.18 -12.65 16.26
CA LEU A 20 10.53 -11.62 17.06
C LEU A 20 9.58 -12.28 18.05
N ALA A 21 9.71 -11.94 19.34
CA ALA A 21 8.79 -12.37 20.39
C ALA A 21 8.36 -11.14 21.20
N THR A 22 7.08 -11.10 21.59
CA THR A 22 6.50 -10.01 22.38
C THR A 22 5.88 -10.57 23.66
N GLY A 23 5.97 -9.84 24.76
CA GLY A 23 5.48 -10.28 26.07
C GLY A 23 5.37 -9.12 27.04
N SER A 24 4.59 -9.30 28.10
CA SER A 24 4.50 -8.33 29.20
C SER A 24 5.71 -8.48 30.14
N PRO A 25 6.15 -7.41 30.82
CA PRO A 25 7.17 -7.52 31.86
C PRO A 25 6.80 -8.58 32.89
N GLY A 26 7.69 -9.55 33.12
CA GLY A 26 7.45 -10.67 34.05
C GLY A 26 6.71 -11.87 33.46
N SER A 27 6.52 -11.93 32.14
CA SER A 27 5.98 -13.09 31.43
C SER A 27 6.91 -13.54 30.30
N ASP A 28 6.80 -14.81 29.89
CA ASP A 28 7.55 -15.33 28.75
C ASP A 28 7.16 -14.60 27.46
N ALA A 29 8.16 -14.27 26.64
CA ALA A 29 7.94 -13.65 25.34
C ALA A 29 7.39 -14.70 24.35
N ILE A 30 6.26 -14.40 23.72
CA ILE A 30 5.58 -15.29 22.76
C ILE A 30 5.98 -14.88 21.34
N PRO A 31 6.37 -15.84 20.47
CA PRO A 31 6.71 -15.55 19.09
C PRO A 31 5.60 -14.81 18.33
N VAL A 32 6.01 -13.88 17.47
CA VAL A 32 5.12 -13.19 16.55
C VAL A 32 4.63 -14.20 15.49
N SER A 33 3.32 -14.30 15.32
CA SER A 33 2.68 -15.16 14.33
C SER A 33 1.34 -14.58 13.90
N LEU A 34 0.63 -15.24 12.97
CA LEU A 34 -0.74 -14.86 12.63
C LEU A 34 -1.69 -14.97 13.84
N GLY A 35 -1.45 -15.90 14.77
CA GLY A 35 -2.25 -16.06 15.99
C GLY A 35 -1.79 -15.20 17.16
N ASN A 36 -0.63 -14.56 17.05
CA ASN A 36 -0.07 -13.61 18.01
C ASN A 36 0.65 -12.49 17.25
N PRO A 37 -0.09 -11.61 16.55
CA PRO A 37 0.51 -10.57 15.72
C PRO A 37 1.25 -9.56 16.60
N ILE A 38 2.16 -8.80 15.99
CA ILE A 38 2.76 -7.65 16.68
C ILE A 38 1.62 -6.73 17.13
N PRO A 39 1.57 -6.33 18.42
CA PRO A 39 0.61 -5.36 18.87
C PRO A 39 0.92 -4.00 18.22
N CYS A 40 0.26 -3.70 17.12
CA CYS A 40 0.19 -2.34 16.58
C CYS A 40 -0.86 -1.58 17.40
N ALA A 41 -0.46 -0.51 18.08
CA ALA A 41 -1.34 0.29 18.92
C ALA A 41 -2.52 0.91 18.12
N VAL A 42 -2.33 1.08 16.81
CA VAL A 42 -3.34 1.54 15.85
C VAL A 42 -3.11 0.75 14.57
N GLN A 43 -4.18 0.26 13.93
CA GLN A 43 -4.09 -0.34 12.60
C GLN A 43 -4.37 0.76 11.57
N PRO A 44 -3.33 1.43 11.01
CA PRO A 44 -3.51 2.67 10.25
C PRO A 44 -4.17 2.49 8.88
N LEU A 45 -4.42 1.26 8.44
CA LEU A 45 -5.01 0.91 7.13
C LEU A 45 -5.91 -0.33 7.31
N GLY A 46 -6.89 -0.22 8.21
CA GLY A 46 -7.78 -1.33 8.58
C GLY A 46 -8.82 -1.70 7.53
N SER A 47 -8.99 -0.86 6.51
CA SER A 47 -10.01 -0.98 5.47
C SER A 47 -9.49 -0.55 4.10
N VAL A 48 -10.08 -1.11 3.05
CA VAL A 48 -9.76 -0.84 1.66
C VAL A 48 -11.05 -0.62 0.88
N ARG A 49 -11.08 0.40 0.00
CA ARG A 49 -12.19 0.64 -0.93
C ARG A 49 -11.65 0.85 -2.33
N ALA A 50 -12.21 0.16 -3.31
CA ALA A 50 -11.81 0.33 -4.71
C ALA A 50 -12.23 1.71 -5.22
N LEU A 51 -11.36 2.35 -6.00
CA LEU A 51 -11.67 3.53 -6.79
C LEU A 51 -12.17 3.07 -8.15
N THR A 52 -13.32 3.64 -8.57
CA THR A 52 -13.80 3.52 -9.94
C THR A 52 -13.83 4.90 -10.57
N PRO A 53 -13.51 5.04 -11.87
CA PRO A 53 -13.49 6.34 -12.52
C PRO A 53 -14.81 7.10 -12.35
N ASP A 54 -14.68 8.39 -12.05
CA ASP A 54 -15.77 9.37 -11.91
C ASP A 54 -16.80 9.06 -10.81
N ASN A 55 -16.50 8.10 -9.92
CA ASN A 55 -17.34 7.76 -8.77
C ASN A 55 -16.60 8.06 -7.47
N ALA A 56 -17.07 9.07 -6.74
CA ALA A 56 -16.46 9.47 -5.48
C ALA A 56 -16.74 8.47 -4.36
N VAL A 57 -15.75 8.26 -3.50
CA VAL A 57 -15.81 7.50 -2.25
C VAL A 57 -15.31 8.36 -1.09
N GLU A 58 -15.58 7.93 0.15
CA GLU A 58 -14.98 8.56 1.33
C GLU A 58 -13.45 8.44 1.29
N PRO A 59 -12.70 9.56 1.37
CA PRO A 59 -11.25 9.57 1.29
C PRO A 59 -10.59 8.70 2.37
N GLY A 60 -9.48 8.07 2.01
CA GLY A 60 -8.61 7.35 2.93
C GLY A 60 -7.43 8.19 3.42
N LEU A 61 -6.55 7.53 4.19
CA LEU A 61 -5.24 8.05 4.60
C LEU A 61 -4.19 7.89 3.49
N ALA A 62 -4.38 6.95 2.58
CA ALA A 62 -3.53 6.71 1.43
C ALA A 62 -4.31 6.19 0.23
N VAL A 63 -3.69 6.30 -0.96
CA VAL A 63 -4.12 5.64 -2.18
C VAL A 63 -3.07 4.61 -2.59
N LEU A 64 -3.52 3.40 -2.93
CA LEU A 64 -2.73 2.36 -3.55
C LEU A 64 -3.12 2.28 -5.02
N VAL A 65 -2.14 2.33 -5.91
CA VAL A 65 -2.32 2.21 -7.36
C VAL A 65 -1.49 1.03 -7.84
N ASP A 66 -2.12 0.11 -8.54
CA ASP A 66 -1.46 -0.97 -9.27
C ASP A 66 -1.63 -0.71 -10.77
N CYS A 67 -0.56 -0.21 -11.41
CA CYS A 67 -0.53 0.11 -12.82
C CYS A 67 -0.03 -1.08 -13.64
N SER A 68 -0.87 -1.58 -14.54
CA SER A 68 -0.48 -2.60 -15.52
C SER A 68 0.15 -2.00 -16.78
N ALA A 69 -0.19 -0.75 -17.10
CA ALA A 69 0.44 0.04 -18.17
C ALA A 69 0.73 1.46 -17.68
N ALA A 70 1.94 1.94 -17.98
CA ALA A 70 2.38 3.28 -17.62
C ALA A 70 1.52 4.36 -18.32
N GLY A 71 1.40 5.52 -17.68
CA GLY A 71 0.62 6.63 -18.20
C GLY A 71 0.32 7.66 -17.11
N THR A 72 -0.63 8.54 -17.38
CA THR A 72 -1.10 9.53 -16.41
C THR A 72 -2.38 9.03 -15.74
N ILE A 73 -2.51 9.26 -14.44
CA ILE A 73 -3.78 9.11 -13.72
C ILE A 73 -4.14 10.49 -13.18
N MET A 74 -5.37 10.93 -13.45
CA MET A 74 -5.97 12.10 -12.83
C MET A 74 -6.63 11.68 -11.52
N LEU A 75 -6.06 12.10 -10.39
CA LEU A 75 -6.63 11.86 -9.07
C LEU A 75 -7.50 13.06 -8.67
N GLU A 76 -8.70 12.81 -8.15
CA GLU A 76 -9.48 13.84 -7.46
C GLU A 76 -9.20 13.72 -5.95
N LEU A 77 -8.75 14.81 -5.34
CA LEU A 77 -8.44 14.87 -3.92
C LEU A 77 -9.69 15.23 -3.10
N SER A 78 -9.61 15.05 -1.77
CA SER A 78 -10.72 15.31 -0.84
C SER A 78 -11.27 16.74 -0.88
N ASP A 79 -10.46 17.72 -1.28
CA ASP A 79 -10.86 19.12 -1.47
C ASP A 79 -11.49 19.41 -2.85
N GLY A 80 -11.64 18.39 -3.69
CA GLY A 80 -12.18 18.48 -5.05
C GLY A 80 -11.17 18.93 -6.11
N SER A 81 -9.91 19.19 -5.72
CA SER A 81 -8.86 19.49 -6.69
C SER A 81 -8.46 18.24 -7.48
N GLN A 82 -7.99 18.45 -8.72
CA GLN A 82 -7.51 17.39 -9.59
C GLN A 82 -5.99 17.44 -9.72
N LEU A 83 -5.33 16.30 -9.53
CA LEU A 83 -3.88 16.17 -9.58
C LEU A 83 -3.47 15.14 -10.64
N PRO A 84 -2.88 15.57 -11.78
CA PRO A 84 -2.26 14.66 -12.74
C PRO A 84 -0.98 14.08 -12.16
N LEU A 85 -0.83 12.75 -12.16
CA LEU A 85 0.42 12.07 -11.83
C LEU A 85 0.77 11.03 -12.86
N THR A 86 2.05 10.97 -13.22
CA THR A 86 2.59 9.96 -14.14
C THR A 86 3.04 8.74 -13.35
N TYR A 87 2.58 7.56 -13.77
CA TYR A 87 2.92 6.27 -13.18
C TYR A 87 3.68 5.41 -14.17
N SER A 88 4.67 4.67 -13.66
CA SER A 88 5.24 3.50 -14.34
C SER A 88 4.38 2.26 -14.05
N ALA A 89 4.59 1.17 -14.79
CA ALA A 89 4.02 -0.11 -14.41
C ALA A 89 4.51 -0.55 -13.02
N GLY A 90 3.63 -1.21 -12.25
CA GLY A 90 3.88 -1.67 -10.89
C GLY A 90 2.99 -1.00 -9.85
N VAL A 91 3.32 -1.27 -8.57
CA VAL A 91 2.53 -0.83 -7.42
C VAL A 91 3.14 0.42 -6.80
N THR A 92 2.31 1.43 -6.56
CA THR A 92 2.67 2.69 -5.91
C THR A 92 1.67 3.00 -4.81
N LEU A 93 2.16 3.40 -3.63
CA LEU A 93 1.34 3.89 -2.52
C LEU A 93 1.70 5.34 -2.24
N LEU A 94 0.68 6.21 -2.17
CA LEU A 94 0.85 7.63 -1.92
C LEU A 94 0.00 8.07 -0.72
N PRO A 95 0.53 8.90 0.19
CA PRO A 95 -0.21 9.39 1.36
C PRO A 95 -1.13 10.56 0.97
N PHE A 96 -2.06 10.30 0.04
CA PHE A 96 -3.03 11.28 -0.46
C PHE A 96 -4.45 10.89 -0.05
N ALA A 97 -5.20 11.90 0.40
CA ALA A 97 -6.64 11.81 0.64
C ALA A 97 -7.37 11.91 -0.72
N VAL A 98 -7.36 10.82 -1.48
CA VAL A 98 -8.04 10.70 -2.79
C VAL A 98 -9.50 10.31 -2.58
N ARG A 99 -10.40 10.91 -3.35
CA ARG A 99 -11.85 10.58 -3.34
C ARG A 99 -12.31 9.87 -4.62
N SER A 100 -11.65 10.09 -5.75
CA SER A 100 -12.00 9.45 -7.02
C SER A 100 -10.78 9.42 -7.95
N THR A 101 -10.87 8.63 -9.02
CA THR A 101 -10.04 8.84 -10.21
C THR A 101 -10.90 9.46 -11.31
N VAL A 102 -10.34 10.35 -12.11
CA VAL A 102 -11.07 11.02 -13.19
C VAL A 102 -10.76 10.32 -14.50
N SER A 103 -11.77 9.92 -15.27
CA SER A 103 -11.56 9.24 -16.56
C SER A 103 -10.89 10.16 -17.59
N VAL A 104 -11.32 11.42 -17.62
CA VAL A 104 -10.75 12.45 -18.51
C VAL A 104 -9.30 12.74 -18.11
N GLY A 105 -8.39 12.63 -19.07
CA GLY A 105 -6.96 12.88 -18.87
C GLY A 105 -6.18 11.71 -18.27
N SER A 106 -6.85 10.64 -17.85
CA SER A 106 -6.20 9.39 -17.45
C SER A 106 -5.90 8.53 -18.67
N THR A 107 -4.64 8.10 -18.79
CA THR A 107 -4.14 7.27 -19.91
C THR A 107 -3.49 5.97 -19.45
N ALA A 108 -3.18 5.83 -18.16
CA ALA A 108 -2.69 4.58 -17.60
C ALA A 108 -3.80 3.52 -17.52
N THR A 109 -3.40 2.24 -17.60
CA THR A 109 -4.28 1.12 -17.23
C THR A 109 -3.92 0.70 -15.81
N PHE A 110 -4.89 0.74 -14.89
CA PHE A 110 -4.62 0.55 -13.47
C PHE A 110 -5.84 0.03 -12.69
N ASN A 111 -5.57 -0.51 -11.51
CA ASN A 111 -6.52 -0.62 -10.42
C ASN A 111 -6.08 0.33 -9.30
N ALA A 112 -7.01 0.93 -8.59
CA ALA A 112 -6.68 1.80 -7.46
C ALA A 112 -7.63 1.60 -6.29
N TRP A 113 -7.12 1.85 -5.09
CA TRP A 113 -7.86 1.73 -3.84
C TRP A 113 -7.49 2.82 -2.87
N VAL A 114 -8.46 3.30 -2.10
CA VAL A 114 -8.20 4.12 -0.90
C VAL A 114 -8.08 3.22 0.32
N LEU A 115 -7.14 3.56 1.19
CA LEU A 115 -6.81 2.81 2.41
C LEU A 115 -7.10 3.69 3.63
N SER A 116 -7.86 3.18 4.61
CA SER A 116 -8.21 3.89 5.86
C SER A 116 -8.16 2.99 7.08
#